data_AF-A0A965EW32-F1
#
_entry.id   AF-A0A965EW32-F1
#
_cell.length_a   1.000
_cell.length_b   1.000
_cell.length_c   1.000
_cell.angle_alpha   90.00
_cell.angle_beta   90.00
_cell.angle_gamma   90.00
#
_symmetry.space_group_name_H-M   'P 1'
#
loop_
_entity.id
_entity.type
_entity.pdbx_description
1 polymer ?
#
loop_
_entity_poly.entity_id
_entity_poly.type
_entity_poly.pdbx_seq_one_letter_code
_entity_poly.pdbx_strand_id
1 'polypeptide(L)' 'MNKMTWLDLYTFLNEKANSIKSIGTFDWNRPVLVHDADTGDEFMCDTYYVTDNRGDDRLVLITNIEKIFEENT' A
#
# COMPACT_ATOMS: atom_id res chain seq x y z
N MET A 1 4.70 -15.77 11.23
CA MET A 1 5.22 -14.53 10.61
C MET A 1 4.54 -13.34 11.26
N ASN A 2 5.28 -12.31 11.64
CA ASN A 2 4.68 -11.06 12.09
C ASN A 2 4.11 -10.31 10.87
N LYS A 3 2.94 -9.69 11.04
CA LYS A 3 2.33 -8.85 10.00
C LYS A 3 3.06 -7.50 9.98
N MET A 4 3.40 -7.01 8.79
CA MET A 4 3.98 -5.68 8.61
C MET A 4 2.99 -4.61 9.09
N THR A 5 3.49 -3.62 9.82
CA THR A 5 2.71 -2.44 10.26
C THR A 5 2.98 -1.23 9.36
N TRP A 6 2.15 -0.19 9.47
CA TRP A 6 2.42 1.10 8.82
C TRP A 6 3.75 1.72 9.27
N LEU A 7 4.17 1.49 10.52
CA LEU A 7 5.46 1.96 11.03
C LEU A 7 6.64 1.24 10.35
N ASP A 8 6.51 -0.06 10.10
CA ASP A 8 7.53 -0.84 9.38
C ASP A 8 7.66 -0.37 7.93
N LEU A 9 6.53 -0.14 7.26
CA LEU A 9 6.51 0.40 5.90
C LEU A 9 7.14 1.81 5.84
N TYR A 10 6.76 2.69 6.77
CA TYR A 10 7.36 4.02 6.88
C TYR A 10 8.87 3.93 7.09
N THR A 11 9.33 3.08 8.01
CA THR A 11 10.75 2.90 8.31
C THR A 11 11.52 2.47 7.06
N PHE A 12 11.01 1.48 6.34
CA PHE A 12 11.62 1.00 5.09
C PHE A 12 11.74 2.10 4.03
N LEU A 13 10.65 2.84 3.77
CA LEU A 13 10.65 3.92 2.78
C LEU A 13 11.58 5.07 3.21
N ASN A 14 11.57 5.42 4.49
CA ASN A 14 12.42 6.47 5.04
C ASN A 14 13.92 6.09 4.94
N GLU A 15 14.28 4.85 5.24
CA GLU A 15 15.65 4.35 5.05
C GLU A 15 16.06 4.38 3.58
N LYS A 16 15.16 4.02 2.66
CA LYS A 16 15.41 4.09 1.21
C LYS A 16 15.58 5.53 0.72
N ALA A 17 14.84 6.48 1.28
CA ALA A 17 14.97 7.89 0.92
C ALA A 17 16.27 8.52 1.41
N ASN A 18 16.75 8.11 2.59
CA ASN A 18 17.90 8.74 3.26
C ASN A 18 19.22 7.96 3.14
N SER A 19 19.20 6.73 2.61
CA SER A 19 20.42 5.97 2.40
C SER A 19 21.21 6.53 1.23
N ILE A 20 22.46 6.91 1.49
CA ILE A 20 23.42 7.41 0.50
C ILE A 20 23.57 6.41 -0.67
N LYS A 21 23.36 5.11 -0.42
CA LYS A 21 23.47 4.05 -1.43
C LYS A 21 22.25 3.93 -2.35
N SER A 22 21.12 4.55 -2.02
CA SER A 22 19.88 4.49 -2.82
C SER A 22 19.55 5.80 -3.54
N ILE A 23 20.39 6.83 -3.38
CA ILE A 23 20.27 8.09 -4.13
C ILE A 23 20.36 7.77 -5.63
N GLY A 24 19.26 7.98 -6.36
CA GLY A 24 19.17 7.78 -7.80
C GLY A 24 18.94 6.34 -8.28
N THR A 25 18.85 5.34 -7.38
CA THR A 25 18.63 3.93 -7.79
C THR A 25 17.18 3.47 -7.61
N PHE A 26 16.43 4.12 -6.73
CA PHE A 26 15.02 3.80 -6.50
C PHE A 26 14.15 4.77 -7.29
N ASP A 27 13.30 4.24 -8.16
CA ASP A 27 12.37 5.05 -8.95
C ASP A 27 11.13 5.39 -8.11
N TRP A 28 11.16 6.56 -7.48
CA TRP A 28 10.09 7.08 -6.65
C TRP A 28 8.81 7.41 -7.42
N ASN A 29 8.87 7.52 -8.75
CA ASN A 29 7.71 7.82 -9.58
C ASN A 29 7.01 6.56 -10.08
N ARG A 30 7.56 5.37 -9.81
CA ARG A 30 6.93 4.12 -10.19
C ARG A 30 5.69 3.85 -9.33
N PRO A 31 4.58 3.37 -9.92
CA PRO A 31 3.39 2.97 -9.16
C PRO A 31 3.71 1.93 -8.09
N VAL A 32 3.01 2.02 -6.95
CA VAL A 32 3.04 1.00 -5.90
C VAL A 32 2.16 -0.17 -6.35
N LEU A 33 2.70 -1.39 -6.24
CA LEU A 33 2.03 -2.62 -6.66
C LEU A 33 1.96 -3.60 -5.48
N VAL A 34 0.85 -4.33 -5.40
CA VAL A 34 0.70 -5.51 -4.55
C VAL A 34 0.90 -6.74 -5.43
N HIS A 35 1.80 -7.62 -5.02
CA HIS A 35 2.05 -8.88 -5.72
C HIS A 35 1.37 -10.04 -4.97
N ASP A 36 0.53 -10.79 -5.66
CA ASP A 36 -0.06 -12.03 -5.16
C ASP A 36 0.93 -13.18 -5.39
N ALA A 37 1.43 -13.77 -4.30
CA ALA A 37 2.43 -14.82 -4.37
C ALA A 37 1.87 -16.19 -4.80
N ASP A 38 0.54 -16.38 -4.75
CA ASP A 38 -0.13 -17.62 -5.17
C ASP A 38 -0.39 -17.60 -6.68
N THR A 39 -0.93 -16.49 -7.21
CA THR A 39 -1.24 -16.38 -8.64
C THR A 39 -0.09 -15.81 -9.48
N GLY A 40 0.80 -15.03 -8.86
CA GLY A 40 1.85 -14.27 -9.54
C GLY A 40 1.39 -12.95 -10.14
N ASP A 41 0.13 -12.56 -9.93
CA ASP A 41 -0.43 -11.32 -10.47
C ASP A 41 0.03 -10.08 -9.68
N GLU A 42 0.10 -8.95 -10.36
CA GLU A 42 0.38 -7.64 -9.76
C GLU A 42 -0.83 -6.71 -9.89
N PHE A 43 -1.17 -6.04 -8.80
CA PHE A 43 -2.31 -5.15 -8.71
C PHE A 43 -1.87 -3.75 -8.29
N MET A 44 -2.40 -2.73 -8.96
CA MET A 44 -2.28 -1.35 -8.46
C MET A 44 -3.07 -1.19 -7.17
N CYS A 45 -2.56 -0.35 -6.28
CA CYS A 45 -3.24 -0.06 -5.02
C CYS A 45 -3.22 1.42 -4.67
N ASP A 46 -4.21 1.83 -3.90
CA ASP A 46 -4.34 3.16 -3.30
C ASP A 46 -4.48 3.05 -1.79
N THR A 47 -4.37 4.18 -1.09
CA THR A 47 -4.69 4.27 0.34
C THR A 47 -6.18 4.58 0.52
N TYR A 48 -6.82 3.88 1.46
CA TYR A 48 -8.24 4.10 1.76
C TYR A 48 -8.52 3.90 3.25
N TYR A 49 -9.55 4.58 3.77
CA TYR A 49 -10.03 4.38 5.13
C TYR A 49 -11.27 3.50 5.13
N VAL A 50 -11.18 2.35 5.78
CA VAL A 50 -12.33 1.46 5.97
C VAL A 50 -12.84 1.63 7.40
N THR A 51 -14.10 2.01 7.53
CA THR A 51 -14.82 2.01 8.81
C THR A 51 -15.40 0.62 9.04
N ASP A 52 -15.15 0.03 10.22
CA ASP A 52 -15.77 -1.23 10.58
C ASP A 52 -17.17 -1.05 11.21
N ASN A 53 -17.87 -2.16 11.49
CA ASN A 53 -19.20 -2.14 12.09
C ASN A 53 -19.25 -1.56 13.52
N ARG A 54 -18.09 -1.33 14.15
CA ARG A 54 -17.96 -0.72 15.47
C ARG A 54 -17.67 0.78 15.39
N GLY A 55 -17.46 1.30 14.18
CA GLY A 55 -17.11 2.69 13.92
C GLY A 55 -15.61 2.96 13.99
N ASP A 56 -14.77 1.93 14.05
CA ASP A 56 -13.31 2.10 14.08
C ASP A 56 -12.78 2.21 12.64
N ASP A 57 -12.20 3.38 12.34
CA ASP A 57 -11.55 3.64 11.06
C ASP A 57 -10.14 3.05 11.04
N ARG A 58 -9.80 2.35 9.95
CA ARG A 58 -8.44 1.87 9.69
C ARG A 58 -7.97 2.25 8.29
N LEU A 59 -6.72 2.69 8.22
CA LEU A 59 -6.02 2.92 6.96
C LEU A 59 -5.58 1.58 6.36
N VAL A 60 -5.91 1.35 5.10
CA VAL A 60 -5.55 0.16 4.33
C VAL A 60 -4.94 0.54 2.97
N LEU A 61 -4.18 -0.38 2.39
CA LEU A 61 -3.96 -0.40 0.94
C LEU A 61 -5.11 -1.17 0.30
N ILE A 62 -5.76 -0.56 -0.69
CA ILE A 62 -6.92 -1.13 -1.37
C ILE A 62 -6.60 -1.37 -2.85
N THR A 63 -7.10 -2.46 -3.38
CA THR A 63 -7.12 -2.78 -4.81
C THR A 63 -8.56 -2.66 -5.33
N ASN A 64 -8.74 -2.30 -6.60
CA ASN A 64 -10.05 -2.16 -7.24
C ASN A 64 -10.95 -1.07 -6.59
N ILE A 65 -10.39 0.10 -6.30
CA ILE A 65 -11.08 1.20 -5.61
C ILE A 65 -12.32 1.70 -6.37
N GLU A 66 -12.31 1.57 -7.70
CA GLU A 66 -13.43 1.91 -8.58
C GLU A 66 -14.73 1.20 -8.20
N LYS A 67 -14.65 -0.02 -7.68
CA LYS A 67 -15.82 -0.81 -7.26
C LYS A 67 -16.58 -0.17 -6.09
N ILE A 68 -15.88 0.56 -5.22
CA ILE A 68 -16.53 1.30 -4.13
C ILE A 68 -17.46 2.38 -4.71
N PHE A 69 -17.06 3.04 -5.79
CA PHE A 69 -17.84 4.12 -6.38
C PHE A 69 -18.95 3.60 -7.30
N GLU A 70 -18.76 2.43 -7.92
CA GLU A 70 -19.80 1.73 -8.68
C GLU A 70 -20.98 1.29 -7.79
N GLU A 71 -20.71 0.79 -6.57
CA GLU A 71 -21.76 0.37 -5.62
C GLU A 71 -22.64 1.52 -5.10
N ASN A 72 -22.22 2.77 -5.30
CA ASN A 72 -22.91 3.97 -4.82
C ASN A 72 -23.68 4.70 -5.94
N THR A 73 -23.79 4.12 -7.14
CA THR A 73 -24.54 4.67 -8.28
C THR A 73 -25.71 3.77 -8.66
#